data_AF-A0A034WLT7-F1
#
_entry.id   AF-A0A034WLT7-F1
#
_cell.length_a   1.000
_cell.length_b   1.000
_cell.length_c   1.000
_cell.angle_alpha   90.00
_cell.angle_beta   90.00
_cell.angle_gamma   90.00
#
_symmetry.space_group_name_H-M   'P 1'
#
loop_
_entity.id
_entity.type
_entity.pdbx_description
1 polymer ?
#
loop_
_entity_poly.entity_id
_entity_poly.type
_entity_poly.pdbx_seq_one_letter_code
_entity_poly.pdbx_strand_id
1 'polypeptide(L)'
;KAQSDKSVEELLIGEICRAATNIDAASSSGAFSNSAADCRLIYGNLPELLLQPLQVELLSLDPYIAIYHNVLSAQEISDLQQIIADADDSDDAAVAKLLKRKSTIERLQVATGHAGRKWGAWQMERWTFEDDVHTDALLPVTTKIMANVLFNLQTAKLGGAIVFPQLELGITLPTNALLYWTQLNEYHEYDYRSKQHVCPVIVGTQLTAYTSIQA
;
A
#
# COMPACT_ATOMS: atom_id res chain seq x y z
N LYS A 1 26.63 -26.40 -15.50
CA LYS A 1 25.22 -25.94 -15.47
C LYS A 1 24.76 -26.09 -14.03
N ALA A 2 24.92 -25.05 -13.20
CA ALA A 2 24.53 -25.11 -11.79
C ALA A 2 23.05 -24.75 -11.72
N GLN A 3 22.21 -25.74 -11.44
CA GLN A 3 20.79 -25.57 -11.22
C GLN A 3 20.67 -25.14 -9.76
N SER A 4 20.40 -23.86 -9.53
CA SER A 4 20.14 -23.32 -8.21
C SER A 4 18.77 -23.82 -7.76
N ASP A 5 18.73 -24.86 -6.92
CA ASP A 5 17.51 -25.28 -6.22
C ASP A 5 17.18 -24.21 -5.17
N LYS A 6 16.44 -23.19 -5.59
CA LYS A 6 15.89 -22.19 -4.67
C LYS A 6 14.85 -22.84 -3.78
N SER A 7 14.83 -22.50 -2.50
CA SER A 7 13.77 -22.96 -1.59
C SER A 7 12.41 -22.37 -2.00
N VAL A 8 11.31 -23.00 -1.56
CA VAL A 8 9.95 -22.48 -1.82
C VAL A 8 9.80 -21.07 -1.25
N GLU A 9 10.42 -20.80 -0.10
CA GLU A 9 10.44 -19.47 0.52
C GLU A 9 11.19 -18.45 -0.33
N GLU A 10 12.34 -18.82 -0.91
CA GLU A 10 13.12 -17.94 -1.80
C GLU A 10 12.38 -17.65 -3.12
N LEU A 11 11.57 -18.60 -3.62
CA LEU A 11 10.71 -18.38 -4.78
C LEU A 11 9.58 -17.39 -4.45
N LEU A 12 8.92 -17.57 -3.29
CA LEU A 12 7.87 -16.67 -2.81
C LEU A 12 8.41 -15.26 -2.58
N ILE A 13 9.59 -15.11 -1.96
CA ILE A 13 10.25 -13.81 -1.78
C ILE A 13 10.56 -13.17 -3.14
N GLY A 14 11.00 -13.98 -4.12
CA GLY A 14 11.21 -13.53 -5.48
C GLY A 14 9.95 -12.92 -6.10
N GLU A 15 8.77 -13.51 -5.90
CA GLU A 15 7.49 -13.00 -6.41
C GLU A 15 7.05 -11.68 -5.75
N ILE A 16 7.44 -11.45 -4.49
CA ILE A 16 7.10 -10.22 -3.74
C ILE A 16 7.88 -9.03 -4.29
N CYS A 17 9.15 -9.22 -4.62
CA CYS A 17 9.98 -8.12 -5.11
C CYS A 17 9.52 -7.67 -6.49
N ARG A 18 9.08 -6.40 -6.59
CA ARG A 18 8.63 -5.75 -7.83
C ARG A 18 9.61 -5.90 -9.00
N ALA A 19 10.89 -6.08 -8.73
CA ALA A 19 11.92 -6.31 -9.74
C ALA A 19 11.87 -7.70 -10.42
N ALA A 20 11.01 -8.62 -9.97
CA ALA A 20 10.86 -9.95 -10.58
C ALA A 20 9.77 -10.03 -11.66
N THR A 21 8.95 -8.99 -11.86
CA THR A 21 7.96 -8.96 -12.93
C THR A 21 8.18 -7.77 -13.87
N ASN A 22 8.68 -8.08 -15.08
CA ASN A 22 8.88 -7.21 -16.25
C ASN A 22 10.05 -6.22 -16.24
N ILE A 23 11.21 -6.74 -16.68
CA ILE A 23 12.30 -5.95 -17.29
C ILE A 23 11.90 -5.35 -18.66
N ASP A 24 10.71 -5.66 -19.21
CA ASP A 24 10.40 -5.38 -20.62
C ASP A 24 9.29 -4.34 -20.90
N ALA A 25 8.86 -3.52 -19.92
CA ALA A 25 7.74 -2.59 -20.17
C ALA A 25 7.87 -1.14 -19.65
N ALA A 26 9.08 -0.65 -19.33
CA ALA A 26 9.28 0.78 -19.04
C ALA A 26 10.70 1.28 -19.37
N SER A 27 11.15 1.05 -20.60
CA SER A 27 12.27 1.76 -21.19
C SER A 27 11.84 3.16 -21.67
N SER A 28 11.46 4.04 -20.74
CA SER A 28 11.50 5.48 -20.99
C SER A 28 11.53 6.28 -19.68
N SER A 29 12.73 6.79 -19.39
CA SER A 29 13.01 8.03 -18.65
C SER A 29 12.47 8.18 -17.22
N GLY A 30 13.32 7.82 -16.26
CA GLY A 30 13.21 8.18 -14.85
C GLY A 30 14.09 7.26 -14.03
N ALA A 31 15.35 7.64 -13.84
CA ALA A 31 16.29 6.90 -13.00
C ALA A 31 15.87 7.02 -11.52
N PHE A 32 14.94 6.19 -11.09
CA PHE A 32 14.67 5.98 -9.68
C PHE A 32 15.62 4.89 -9.19
N SER A 33 16.44 5.23 -8.19
CA SER A 33 17.49 4.38 -7.64
C SER A 33 16.95 2.98 -7.30
N ASN A 34 17.47 1.96 -7.98
CA ASN A 34 17.30 0.55 -7.60
C ASN A 34 18.06 0.27 -6.30
N SER A 35 17.56 0.74 -5.15
CA SER A 35 17.83 0.03 -3.91
C SER A 35 17.23 -1.37 -4.10
N ALA A 36 18.03 -2.41 -3.87
CA ALA A 36 17.52 -3.77 -3.91
C ALA A 36 16.30 -3.85 -2.99
N ALA A 37 15.12 -4.04 -3.55
CA ALA A 37 13.88 -4.11 -2.79
C ALA A 37 14.05 -5.17 -1.71
N ASP A 38 13.99 -4.76 -0.44
CA ASP A 38 14.17 -5.67 0.69
C ASP A 38 12.82 -6.33 0.98
N CYS A 39 12.63 -7.50 0.36
CA CYS A 39 11.40 -8.26 0.47
C CYS A 39 11.56 -9.37 1.50
N ARG A 40 10.59 -9.47 2.40
CA ARG A 40 10.63 -10.40 3.53
C ARG A 40 9.28 -11.02 3.78
N LEU A 41 9.30 -12.27 4.20
CA LEU A 41 8.16 -12.92 4.82
C LEU A 41 8.25 -12.70 6.32
N ILE A 42 7.26 -12.02 6.89
CA ILE A 42 7.19 -11.78 8.33
C ILE A 42 6.28 -12.85 8.95
N TYR A 43 6.94 -13.79 9.62
CA TYR A 43 6.34 -14.73 10.55
C TYR A 43 6.31 -14.07 11.92
N GLY A 44 5.15 -13.62 12.36
CA GLY A 44 4.98 -13.05 13.71
C GLY A 44 4.68 -14.12 14.75
N ASN A 45 4.58 -13.71 16.02
CA ASN A 45 4.16 -14.59 17.12
C ASN A 45 2.63 -14.84 17.17
N LEU A 46 1.91 -14.45 16.10
CA LEU A 46 0.47 -14.63 15.98
C LEU A 46 0.20 -15.92 15.21
N PRO A 47 -0.68 -16.82 15.69
CA PRO A 47 -0.96 -18.10 15.02
C PRO A 47 -1.37 -17.97 13.55
N GLU A 48 -2.06 -16.89 13.20
CA GLU A 48 -2.47 -16.60 11.81
C GLU A 48 -1.28 -16.38 10.87
N LEU A 49 -0.21 -15.74 11.37
CA LEU A 49 0.99 -15.45 10.58
C LEU A 49 1.89 -16.68 10.36
N LEU A 50 1.66 -17.77 11.11
CA LEU A 50 2.33 -19.05 10.85
C LEU A 50 1.78 -19.72 9.59
N LEU A 51 0.47 -19.60 9.35
CA LEU A 51 -0.19 -20.17 8.17
C LEU A 51 -0.17 -19.21 6.99
N GLN A 52 -0.26 -17.91 7.26
CA GLN A 52 -0.26 -16.87 6.25
C GLN A 52 0.70 -15.75 6.64
N PRO A 53 2.02 -15.92 6.38
CA PRO A 53 3.01 -14.89 6.66
C PRO A 53 2.72 -13.61 5.88
N LEU A 54 3.07 -12.48 6.47
CA LEU A 54 2.94 -11.19 5.80
C LEU A 54 4.06 -11.06 4.77
N GLN A 55 3.66 -10.71 3.56
CA GLN A 55 4.56 -10.42 2.45
C GLN A 55 4.88 -8.94 2.49
N VAL A 56 6.12 -8.58 2.82
CA VAL A 56 6.52 -7.19 3.02
C VAL A 56 7.63 -6.82 2.06
N GLU A 57 7.49 -5.66 1.44
CA GLU A 57 8.50 -5.03 0.60
C GLU A 57 8.85 -3.68 1.20
N LEU A 58 10.07 -3.55 1.74
CA LEU A 58 10.56 -2.34 2.35
C LEU A 58 11.16 -1.42 1.26
N LEU A 59 10.68 -0.17 1.22
CA LEU A 59 11.11 0.82 0.24
C LEU A 59 12.04 1.89 0.83
N SER A 60 11.80 2.27 2.07
CA SER A 60 12.62 3.26 2.79
C SER A 60 12.63 2.95 4.28
N LEU A 61 13.79 3.12 4.92
CA LEU A 61 13.95 2.98 6.37
C LEU A 61 13.64 4.29 7.12
N ASP A 62 13.92 5.43 6.48
CA ASP A 62 13.77 6.77 7.07
C ASP A 62 13.35 7.82 6.02
N PRO A 63 12.10 8.28 6.01
CA PRO A 63 10.98 7.79 6.81
C PRO A 63 10.67 6.34 6.46
N TYR A 64 10.06 5.60 7.39
CA TYR A 64 9.73 4.20 7.16
C TYR A 64 8.60 4.10 6.14
N ILE A 65 8.85 3.44 5.01
CA ILE A 65 7.88 3.19 3.93
C ILE A 65 7.94 1.72 3.55
N ALA A 66 6.82 1.02 3.64
CA ALA A 66 6.72 -0.39 3.32
C ALA A 66 5.41 -0.72 2.62
N ILE A 67 5.45 -1.74 1.77
CA ILE A 67 4.26 -2.34 1.16
C ILE A 67 4.03 -3.69 1.79
N TYR A 68 2.78 -3.92 2.20
CA TYR A 68 2.29 -5.23 2.58
C TYR A 68 1.46 -5.77 1.44
N HIS A 69 1.91 -6.87 0.85
CA HIS A 69 1.21 -7.56 -0.24
C HIS A 69 0.21 -8.55 0.33
N ASN A 70 -0.86 -8.78 -0.43
CA ASN A 70 -1.85 -9.80 -0.15
C ASN A 70 -2.44 -9.75 1.27
N VAL A 71 -2.75 -8.54 1.75
CA VAL A 71 -3.12 -8.33 3.16
C VAL A 71 -4.48 -8.95 3.47
N LEU A 72 -5.42 -8.93 2.54
CA LEU A 72 -6.72 -9.56 2.71
C LEU A 72 -6.76 -10.95 2.08
N SER A 73 -7.64 -11.80 2.62
CA SER A 73 -7.92 -13.12 2.05
C SER A 73 -8.65 -13.00 0.70
N ALA A 74 -8.55 -14.04 -0.11
CA ALA A 74 -9.24 -14.09 -1.41
C ALA A 74 -10.75 -13.86 -1.29
N GLN A 75 -11.38 -14.33 -0.21
CA GLN A 75 -12.80 -14.14 0.04
C GLN A 75 -13.13 -12.69 0.40
N GLU A 76 -12.35 -12.05 1.26
CA GLU A 76 -12.55 -10.63 1.61
C GLU A 76 -12.40 -9.70 0.40
N ILE A 77 -11.45 -10.00 -0.49
CA ILE A 77 -11.28 -9.25 -1.74
C ILE A 77 -12.46 -9.47 -2.67
N SER A 78 -12.93 -10.72 -2.81
CA SER A 78 -14.09 -11.03 -3.63
C SER A 78 -15.33 -10.30 -3.14
N ASP A 79 -15.59 -10.31 -1.82
CA ASP A 79 -16.68 -9.57 -1.20
C ASP A 79 -16.55 -8.06 -1.50
N LEU A 80 -15.34 -7.51 -1.37
CA LEU A 80 -15.05 -6.10 -1.66
C LEU A 80 -15.33 -5.74 -3.11
N GLN A 81 -14.84 -6.53 -4.06
CA GLN A 81 -15.05 -6.31 -5.48
C GLN A 81 -16.52 -6.35 -5.85
N GLN A 82 -17.29 -7.25 -5.26
CA GLN A 82 -18.74 -7.32 -5.47
C GLN A 82 -19.43 -6.05 -4.98
N ILE A 83 -19.09 -5.58 -3.77
CA ILE A 83 -19.64 -4.34 -3.22
C ILE A 83 -19.28 -3.14 -4.08
N ILE A 84 -18.04 -3.06 -4.57
CA ILE A 84 -17.59 -1.97 -5.45
C ILE A 84 -18.33 -1.99 -6.79
N ALA A 85 -18.63 -3.18 -7.32
CA ALA A 85 -19.37 -3.33 -8.58
C ALA A 85 -20.85 -3.00 -8.43
N ASP A 86 -21.43 -3.29 -7.26
CA ASP A 86 -22.84 -3.04 -6.94
C ASP A 86 -23.10 -1.61 -6.44
N ALA A 87 -22.05 -0.90 -6.00
CA ALA A 87 -22.12 0.49 -5.56
C ALA A 87 -22.29 1.43 -6.77
N ASP A 88 -23.47 2.04 -6.89
CA ASP A 88 -23.61 3.31 -7.61
C ASP A 88 -22.78 4.39 -6.89
N ASP A 89 -22.41 5.47 -7.58
CA ASP A 89 -21.45 6.53 -7.18
C ASP A 89 -21.69 7.20 -5.78
N SER A 90 -22.72 6.82 -5.02
CA SER A 90 -23.05 7.32 -3.68
C SER A 90 -22.64 6.43 -2.49
N ASP A 91 -22.09 5.23 -2.73
CA ASP A 91 -22.01 4.17 -1.72
C ASP A 91 -20.60 3.94 -1.10
N ASP A 92 -19.81 5.01 -0.92
CA ASP A 92 -18.57 5.00 -0.09
C ASP A 92 -18.80 4.37 1.30
N ALA A 93 -20.03 4.47 1.81
CA ALA A 93 -20.47 3.87 3.07
C ALA A 93 -20.39 2.33 3.08
N ALA A 94 -20.61 1.65 1.96
CA ALA A 94 -20.60 0.19 1.87
C ALA A 94 -19.17 -0.38 1.94
N VAL A 95 -18.23 0.24 1.24
CA VAL A 95 -16.80 -0.11 1.31
C VAL A 95 -16.24 0.25 2.69
N ALA A 96 -16.59 1.41 3.24
CA ALA A 96 -16.23 1.79 4.61
C ALA A 96 -16.81 0.82 5.65
N LYS A 97 -17.96 0.20 5.40
CA LYS A 97 -18.55 -0.83 6.27
C LYS A 97 -17.79 -2.14 6.23
N LEU A 98 -17.27 -2.55 5.06
CA LEU A 98 -16.42 -3.74 4.96
C LEU A 98 -15.05 -3.50 5.58
N LEU A 99 -14.44 -2.34 5.34
CA LEU A 99 -13.22 -1.93 6.02
C LEU A 99 -13.42 -1.71 7.52
N LYS A 100 -14.66 -1.69 8.04
CA LYS A 100 -14.99 -1.72 9.48
C LYS A 100 -15.22 -3.12 10.02
N ARG A 101 -15.19 -4.18 9.18
CA ARG A 101 -15.25 -5.56 9.67
C ARG A 101 -14.04 -5.79 10.58
N LYS A 102 -14.33 -6.34 11.75
CA LYS A 102 -13.35 -6.53 12.82
C LYS A 102 -12.13 -7.34 12.36
N SER A 103 -12.35 -8.41 11.60
CA SER A 103 -11.28 -9.28 11.07
C SER A 103 -10.30 -8.54 10.16
N THR A 104 -10.83 -7.72 9.25
CA THR A 104 -10.05 -6.98 8.26
C THR A 104 -9.19 -5.92 8.95
N ILE A 105 -9.77 -5.09 9.83
CA ILE A 105 -9.01 -4.10 10.60
C ILE A 105 -7.96 -4.74 11.49
N GLU A 106 -8.31 -5.83 12.20
CA GLU A 106 -7.37 -6.51 13.08
C GLU A 106 -6.14 -6.97 12.30
N ARG A 107 -6.34 -7.52 11.10
CA ARG A 107 -5.24 -7.95 10.25
C ARG A 107 -4.38 -6.79 9.74
N LEU A 108 -5.00 -5.69 9.32
CA LEU A 108 -4.26 -4.48 8.92
C LEU A 108 -3.45 -3.91 10.10
N GLN A 109 -4.07 -3.85 11.28
CA GLN A 109 -3.42 -3.38 12.50
C GLN A 109 -2.24 -4.25 12.92
N VAL A 110 -2.40 -5.56 12.84
CA VAL A 110 -1.32 -6.52 13.08
C VAL A 110 -0.19 -6.31 12.08
N ALA A 111 -0.51 -6.16 10.79
CA ALA A 111 0.48 -5.99 9.74
C ALA A 111 1.33 -4.74 9.95
N THR A 112 0.70 -3.61 10.29
CA THR A 112 1.40 -2.34 10.51
C THR A 112 2.01 -2.21 11.91
N GLY A 113 1.85 -3.20 12.80
CA GLY A 113 2.33 -3.13 14.19
C GLY A 113 1.53 -2.18 15.10
N HIS A 114 0.30 -1.81 14.71
CA HIS A 114 -0.57 -0.84 15.40
C HIS A 114 -1.83 -1.49 15.99
N ALA A 115 -1.71 -2.75 16.43
CA ALA A 115 -2.76 -3.48 17.14
C ALA A 115 -3.27 -2.69 18.35
N GLY A 116 -4.59 -2.48 18.42
CA GLY A 116 -5.24 -1.77 19.53
C GLY A 116 -5.07 -0.25 19.52
N ARG A 117 -4.44 0.34 18.49
CA ARG A 117 -4.39 1.80 18.31
C ARG A 117 -5.67 2.34 17.68
N LYS A 118 -5.93 3.64 17.87
CA LYS A 118 -7.05 4.34 17.24
C LYS A 118 -6.69 4.74 15.81
N TRP A 119 -7.46 4.24 14.88
CA TRP A 119 -7.37 4.58 13.46
C TRP A 119 -8.43 5.64 13.14
N GLY A 120 -8.11 6.52 12.19
CA GLY A 120 -9.07 7.46 11.63
C GLY A 120 -10.17 6.74 10.86
N ALA A 121 -11.19 7.50 10.48
CA ALA A 121 -12.20 6.99 9.54
C ALA A 121 -11.53 6.69 8.20
N TRP A 122 -11.81 5.51 7.65
CA TRP A 122 -11.42 5.18 6.29
C TRP A 122 -12.11 6.14 5.31
N GLN A 123 -11.32 6.70 4.41
CA GLN A 123 -11.77 7.48 3.27
C GLN A 123 -11.48 6.67 2.01
N MET A 124 -12.27 6.90 0.98
CA MET A 124 -12.17 6.18 -0.29
C MET A 124 -12.08 7.21 -1.40
N GLU A 125 -11.25 6.91 -2.38
CA GLU A 125 -11.02 7.79 -3.52
C GLU A 125 -10.94 6.97 -4.80
N ARG A 126 -11.63 7.46 -5.83
CA ARG A 126 -11.65 6.85 -7.16
C ARG A 126 -10.91 7.78 -8.11
N TRP A 127 -9.78 7.30 -8.61
CA TRP A 127 -8.94 8.04 -9.54
C TRP A 127 -9.23 7.63 -10.98
N THR A 128 -9.41 8.63 -11.82
CA THR A 128 -9.76 8.55 -13.23
C THR A 128 -8.86 9.46 -14.07
N PHE A 129 -9.09 9.50 -15.38
CA PHE A 129 -8.33 10.37 -16.29
C PHE A 129 -8.70 11.86 -16.19
N GLU A 130 -9.85 12.16 -15.58
CA GLU A 130 -10.34 13.53 -15.39
C GLU A 130 -9.71 14.20 -14.17
N ASP A 131 -9.09 13.41 -13.29
CA ASP A 131 -8.45 13.91 -12.07
C ASP A 131 -7.08 14.53 -12.40
N ASP A 132 -6.98 15.84 -12.17
CA ASP A 132 -5.71 16.56 -12.25
C ASP A 132 -4.74 16.10 -11.14
N VAL A 133 -3.44 16.30 -11.39
CA VAL A 133 -2.40 16.08 -10.38
C VAL A 133 -2.76 16.89 -9.13
N HIS A 134 -3.06 16.21 -8.03
CA HIS A 134 -3.36 16.88 -6.78
C HIS A 134 -2.12 17.65 -6.30
N THR A 135 -2.24 18.98 -6.24
CA THR A 135 -1.18 19.87 -5.72
C THR A 135 -0.98 19.68 -4.22
N ASP A 136 -2.04 19.23 -3.55
CA ASP A 136 -2.08 18.96 -2.12
C ASP A 136 -1.77 17.49 -1.82
N ALA A 137 -1.29 17.27 -0.61
CA ALA A 137 -1.04 15.93 -0.10
C ALA A 137 -2.37 15.18 0.08
N LEU A 138 -2.41 13.90 -0.30
CA LEU A 138 -3.58 13.01 -0.18
C LEU A 138 -4.09 12.87 1.26
N LEU A 139 -3.17 12.88 2.24
CA LEU A 139 -3.47 12.84 3.67
C LEU A 139 -3.01 14.12 4.38
N PRO A 140 -3.78 14.61 5.38
CA PRO A 140 -3.50 15.85 6.06
C PRO A 140 -2.20 15.79 6.87
N VAL A 141 -1.45 16.88 6.84
CA VAL A 141 -0.20 16.99 7.60
C VAL A 141 -0.48 17.49 9.00
N THR A 142 -0.35 16.60 10.00
CA THR A 142 -0.49 16.98 11.41
C THR A 142 0.50 16.24 12.30
N THR A 143 0.95 16.88 13.38
CA THR A 143 1.81 16.27 14.41
C THR A 143 1.08 15.23 15.27
N LYS A 144 -0.25 15.11 15.13
CA LYS A 144 -1.07 14.10 15.83
C LYS A 144 -1.10 12.76 15.09
N ILE A 145 -0.75 12.76 13.80
CA ILE A 145 -0.74 11.56 12.97
C ILE A 145 0.70 11.04 12.97
N MET A 146 0.88 9.80 13.42
CA MET A 146 2.21 9.17 13.41
C MET A 146 2.50 8.46 12.08
N ALA A 147 1.46 7.86 11.48
CA ALA A 147 1.58 7.05 10.29
C ALA A 147 0.30 7.06 9.48
N ASN A 148 0.45 6.73 8.21
CA ASN A 148 -0.62 6.70 7.24
C ASN A 148 -0.66 5.34 6.56
N VAL A 149 -1.87 4.99 6.13
CA VAL A 149 -2.17 3.71 5.51
C VAL A 149 -3.00 3.96 4.28
N LEU A 150 -2.55 3.42 3.14
CA LEU A 150 -3.28 3.44 1.89
C LEU A 150 -3.39 2.00 1.38
N PHE A 151 -4.62 1.51 1.28
CA PHE A 151 -4.95 0.21 0.76
C PHE A 151 -5.48 0.33 -0.66
N ASN A 152 -4.90 -0.44 -1.59
CA ASN A 152 -5.29 -0.42 -2.98
C ASN A 152 -6.30 -1.53 -3.29
N LEU A 153 -7.51 -1.13 -3.64
CA LEU A 153 -8.62 -2.02 -3.98
C LEU A 153 -8.61 -2.36 -5.48
N GLN A 154 -8.12 -1.45 -6.31
CA GLN A 154 -8.01 -1.65 -7.74
C GLN A 154 -6.87 -0.81 -8.32
N THR A 155 -5.95 -1.44 -9.03
CA THR A 155 -4.85 -0.76 -9.73
C THR A 155 -5.29 -0.26 -11.11
N ALA A 156 -4.88 0.95 -11.48
CA ALA A 156 -5.02 1.45 -12.85
C ALA A 156 -4.17 0.61 -13.84
N LYS A 157 -4.53 0.64 -15.12
CA LYS A 157 -3.73 -0.01 -16.17
C LYS A 157 -2.48 0.80 -16.51
N LEU A 158 -2.58 2.13 -16.47
CA LEU A 158 -1.48 3.06 -16.69
C LEU A 158 -1.71 4.34 -15.88
N GLY A 159 -0.65 4.90 -15.28
CA GLY A 159 -0.73 6.04 -14.36
C GLY A 159 -1.07 5.61 -12.93
N GLY A 160 -1.51 6.55 -12.09
CA GLY A 160 -1.96 6.23 -10.73
C GLY A 160 -0.86 5.90 -9.72
N ALA A 161 0.40 6.16 -10.07
CA ALA A 161 1.53 5.91 -9.18
C ALA A 161 1.50 6.85 -7.97
N ILE A 162 1.81 6.32 -6.79
CA ILE A 162 2.01 7.11 -5.57
C ILE A 162 3.47 7.53 -5.53
N VAL A 163 3.72 8.83 -5.44
CA VAL A 163 5.09 9.38 -5.47
C VAL A 163 5.41 10.09 -4.18
N PHE A 164 6.65 9.91 -3.71
CA PHE A 164 7.27 10.68 -2.64
C PHE A 164 8.39 11.52 -3.27
N PRO A 165 8.10 12.76 -3.74
CA PRO A 165 9.03 13.49 -4.59
C PRO A 165 10.38 13.77 -3.93
N GLN A 166 10.37 14.02 -2.62
CA GLN A 166 11.57 14.31 -1.84
C GLN A 166 12.48 13.10 -1.62
N LEU A 167 11.94 11.89 -1.79
CA LEU A 167 12.68 10.64 -1.74
C LEU A 167 13.01 10.11 -3.14
N GLU A 168 12.56 10.80 -4.20
CA GLU A 168 12.63 10.33 -5.58
C GLU A 168 12.09 8.89 -5.71
N LEU A 169 10.98 8.62 -5.02
CA LEU A 169 10.38 7.29 -4.94
C LEU A 169 9.01 7.28 -5.62
N GLY A 170 8.83 6.43 -6.62
CA GLY A 170 7.56 6.18 -7.29
C GLY A 170 7.09 4.75 -7.07
N ILE A 171 5.82 4.60 -6.72
CA ILE A 171 5.24 3.33 -6.26
C ILE A 171 3.96 3.05 -7.05
N THR A 172 4.00 2.03 -7.91
CA THR A 172 2.78 1.44 -8.48
C THR A 172 2.28 0.37 -7.51
N LEU A 173 1.26 0.67 -6.71
CA LEU A 173 0.75 -0.26 -5.71
C LEU A 173 -0.13 -1.32 -6.40
N PRO A 174 0.15 -2.64 -6.29
CA PRO A 174 -0.71 -3.65 -6.88
C PRO A 174 -2.04 -3.77 -6.12
N THR A 175 -3.01 -4.45 -6.72
CA THR A 175 -4.32 -4.70 -6.11
C THR A 175 -4.15 -5.59 -4.89
N ASN A 176 -4.92 -5.36 -3.83
CA ASN A 176 -4.80 -6.07 -2.54
C ASN A 176 -3.44 -5.85 -1.84
N ALA A 177 -2.79 -4.72 -2.11
CA ALA A 177 -1.60 -4.29 -1.37
C ALA A 177 -1.88 -3.04 -0.55
N LEU A 178 -1.17 -2.93 0.56
CA LEU A 178 -1.25 -1.84 1.52
C LEU A 178 0.08 -1.12 1.55
N LEU A 179 0.08 0.17 1.27
CA LEU A 179 1.20 1.06 1.50
C LEU A 179 1.07 1.67 2.90
N TYR A 180 2.14 1.52 3.68
CA TYR A 180 2.28 2.09 5.00
C TYR A 180 3.48 3.04 5.00
N TRP A 181 3.31 4.22 5.60
CA TRP A 181 4.44 5.11 5.84
C TRP A 181 4.31 5.91 7.13
N THR A 182 5.45 6.20 7.75
CA THR A 182 5.53 7.10 8.89
C THR A 182 5.63 8.55 8.43
N GLN A 183 5.01 9.43 9.19
CA GLN A 183 4.96 10.85 8.89
C GLN A 183 5.81 11.70 9.84
N LEU A 184 6.10 11.18 11.02
CA LEU A 184 6.90 11.85 12.03
C LEU A 184 8.33 11.31 12.01
N ASN A 185 9.29 12.21 12.24
CA ASN A 185 10.68 11.85 12.47
C ASN A 185 10.91 11.42 13.93
N GLU A 186 12.16 11.10 14.27
CA GLU A 186 12.58 10.73 15.63
C GLU A 186 12.28 11.80 16.70
N TYR A 187 12.14 13.06 16.30
CA TYR A 187 11.81 14.19 17.16
C TYR A 187 10.31 14.48 17.26
N HIS A 188 9.46 13.62 16.70
CA HIS A 188 8.00 13.80 16.63
C HIS A 188 7.56 15.04 15.83
N GLU A 189 8.43 15.52 14.93
CA GLU A 189 8.12 16.58 14.00
C GLU A 189 7.75 16.00 12.64
N TYR A 190 7.01 16.75 11.85
CA TYR A 190 6.64 16.33 10.50
C TYR A 190 7.88 16.16 9.63
N ASP A 191 8.07 14.95 9.08
CA ASP A 191 9.09 14.68 8.09
C ASP A 191 8.57 15.10 6.71
N TYR A 192 9.12 16.18 6.15
CA TYR A 192 8.75 16.69 4.83
C TYR A 192 8.98 15.67 3.71
N ARG A 193 9.87 14.68 3.90
CA ARG A 193 10.13 13.60 2.94
C ARG A 193 8.96 12.62 2.82
N SER A 194 8.10 12.55 3.84
CA SER A 194 6.89 11.73 3.86
C SER A 194 5.73 12.34 3.06
N LYS A 195 5.92 13.54 2.47
CA LYS A 195 4.94 14.16 1.59
C LYS A 195 4.76 13.28 0.34
N GLN A 196 3.53 12.81 0.15
CA GLN A 196 3.13 12.03 -1.02
C GLN A 196 2.37 12.90 -2.03
N HIS A 197 2.20 12.36 -3.24
CA HIS A 197 1.20 12.74 -4.23
C HIS A 197 0.74 11.49 -4.99
N VAL A 198 -0.42 11.56 -5.64
CA VAL A 198 -0.87 10.52 -6.58
C VAL A 198 -0.81 11.08 -7.99
N CYS A 199 -0.15 10.35 -8.89
CA CYS A 199 -0.09 10.69 -10.30
C CYS A 199 -1.45 10.41 -10.98
N PRO A 200 -1.85 11.23 -11.98
CA PRO A 200 -3.08 11.01 -12.73
C PRO A 200 -3.15 9.61 -13.34
N VAL A 201 -4.36 9.07 -13.39
CA VAL A 201 -4.62 7.82 -14.09
C VAL A 201 -4.74 8.13 -15.58
N ILE A 202 -3.98 7.44 -16.42
CA ILE A 202 -4.02 7.66 -17.88
C ILE A 202 -4.94 6.64 -18.55
N VAL A 203 -4.94 5.39 -18.05
CA VAL A 203 -5.76 4.31 -18.60
C VAL A 203 -6.40 3.49 -17.48
N GLY A 204 -7.71 3.35 -17.54
CA GLY A 204 -8.51 2.59 -16.57
C GLY A 204 -8.94 3.46 -15.39
N THR A 205 -9.15 2.82 -14.25
CA THR A 205 -9.52 3.48 -12.99
C THR A 205 -8.73 2.85 -11.85
N GLN A 206 -8.37 3.67 -10.86
CA GLN A 206 -7.75 3.21 -9.63
C GLN A 206 -8.66 3.50 -8.45
N LEU A 207 -8.69 2.59 -7.49
CA LEU A 207 -9.54 2.70 -6.32
C LEU A 207 -8.71 2.48 -5.07
N THR A 208 -8.63 3.51 -4.24
CA THR A 208 -7.80 3.49 -3.03
C THR A 208 -8.66 3.81 -1.82
N ALA A 209 -8.41 3.11 -0.72
CA ALA A 209 -8.94 3.47 0.59
C ALA A 209 -7.78 3.87 1.49
N TYR A 210 -7.91 4.96 2.23
CA TYR A 210 -6.83 5.46 3.08
C TYR A 210 -7.33 5.90 4.44
N THR A 211 -6.41 5.91 5.41
CA THR A 211 -6.66 6.34 6.78
C THR A 211 -5.35 6.73 7.46
N SER A 212 -5.47 7.39 8.60
CA SER A 212 -4.34 7.84 9.40
C SER A 212 -4.39 7.21 10.79
N ILE A 213 -3.22 6.93 11.34
CA ILE A 213 -3.06 6.39 12.68
C ILE A 213 -2.54 7.51 13.59
N GLN A 214 -3.26 7.73 14.69
CA GLN A 214 -2.91 8.76 15.66
C GLN A 214 -1.82 8.25 16.62
N ALA A 215 -0.93 9.16 17.02
CA ALA A 215 0.16 8.91 17.98
C ALA A 215 -0.35 8.44 19.36
#